data_AF-A0A9P6D452-F1
#
_entry.id   AF-A0A9P6D452-F1
#
_cell.length_a   1.000
_cell.length_b   1.000
_cell.length_c   1.000
_cell.angle_alpha   90.00
_cell.angle_beta   90.00
_cell.angle_gamma   90.00
#
_symmetry.space_group_name_H-M   'P 1'
#
loop_
_entity.id
_entity.type
_entity.pdbx_description
1 polymer ?
#
loop_
_entity_poly.entity_id
_entity_poly.type
_entity_poly.pdbx_seq_one_letter_code
_entity_poly.pdbx_strand_id
1 'polypeptide(L)'
;MAILVIGGTGKTGTRLAQLLMAAGHSVYSPLRGVKFDWLDSSTKDAPSNAAAANNEQIGAVYLVGPPIVDMASVLNPFIDLAIEKGVKRFVMLSAFQVTKGQPPMGVVQEYLDTLKVDYCTLRPSWFRENFFTFDLSFNALTSEKIETRNLLVVGPELLTCEQIAAIFTTVLGRNFLFKRVSQEGMSQHLRHEFHPGVTEMFSALNLIVTTGGEEAIYKLENRYVGTCTLLDFIRANKEAWIR
;
A
#
# COMPACT_ATOMS: atom_id res chain seq x y z
N MET A 1 21.51 10.10 -3.64
CA MET A 1 20.15 10.61 -3.34
C MET A 1 19.60 9.78 -2.19
N ALA A 2 19.07 10.42 -1.15
CA ALA A 2 18.42 9.71 -0.05
C ALA A 2 16.93 9.45 -0.34
N ILE A 3 16.38 8.42 0.29
CA ILE A 3 15.00 7.99 0.12
C ILE A 3 14.29 8.01 1.48
N LEU A 4 13.13 8.67 1.53
CA LEU A 4 12.24 8.65 2.69
C LEU A 4 11.19 7.56 2.54
N VAL A 5 11.05 6.70 3.54
CA VAL A 5 10.04 5.63 3.57
C VAL A 5 9.03 5.94 4.68
N ILE A 6 7.88 6.50 4.30
CA ILE A 6 6.76 6.75 5.20
C ILE A 6 5.98 5.45 5.42
N GLY A 7 5.53 5.21 6.65
CA GLY A 7 5.01 3.90 7.04
C GLY A 7 6.11 2.85 7.17
N GLY A 8 7.36 3.26 7.44
CA GLY A 8 8.51 2.36 7.57
C GLY A 8 8.35 1.24 8.60
N THR A 9 7.51 1.40 9.62
CA THR A 9 7.17 0.34 10.61
C THR A 9 6.05 -0.60 10.17
N GLY A 10 5.39 -0.29 9.05
CA GLY A 10 4.34 -1.12 8.46
C GLY A 10 4.89 -2.25 7.59
N LYS A 11 4.02 -3.19 7.21
CA LYS A 11 4.37 -4.41 6.45
C LYS A 11 5.14 -4.12 5.15
N THR A 12 4.69 -3.12 4.39
CA THR A 12 5.31 -2.74 3.11
C THR A 12 6.58 -1.91 3.33
N GLY A 13 6.50 -0.88 4.17
CA GLY A 13 7.60 0.05 4.41
C GLY A 13 8.81 -0.61 5.05
N THR A 14 8.63 -1.57 5.98
CA THR A 14 9.75 -2.27 6.62
C THR A 14 10.56 -3.07 5.61
N ARG A 15 9.88 -3.87 4.77
CA ARG A 15 10.56 -4.67 3.74
C ARG A 15 11.22 -3.80 2.68
N LEU A 16 10.53 -2.74 2.22
CA LEU A 16 11.09 -1.79 1.28
C LEU A 16 12.36 -1.10 1.83
N ALA A 17 12.31 -0.63 3.08
CA ALA A 17 13.47 -0.01 3.71
C ALA A 17 14.65 -0.98 3.79
N GLN A 18 14.42 -2.24 4.16
CA GLN A 18 15.45 -3.28 4.18
C GLN A 18 16.07 -3.52 2.79
N LEU A 19 15.24 -3.63 1.75
CA LEU A 19 15.72 -3.81 0.37
C LEU A 19 16.56 -2.62 -0.11
N LEU A 20 16.09 -1.40 0.12
CA LEU A 20 16.82 -0.18 -0.24
C LEU A 20 18.18 -0.09 0.47
N MET A 21 18.23 -0.43 1.77
CA MET A 21 19.48 -0.45 2.54
C MET A 21 20.43 -1.54 2.06
N ALA A 22 19.93 -2.75 1.77
CA ALA A 22 20.75 -3.83 1.25
C ALA A 22 21.36 -3.49 -0.12
N ALA A 23 20.67 -2.67 -0.91
CA ALA A 23 21.18 -2.12 -2.18
C ALA A 23 22.09 -0.89 -2.01
N GLY A 24 22.40 -0.45 -0.79
CA GLY A 24 23.32 0.65 -0.52
C GLY A 24 22.71 2.05 -0.59
N HIS A 25 21.38 2.19 -0.62
CA HIS A 25 20.73 3.50 -0.57
C HIS A 25 20.63 4.04 0.86
N SER A 26 20.80 5.36 1.01
CA SER A 26 20.52 6.06 2.27
C SER A 26 19.01 6.15 2.49
N VAL A 27 18.53 5.55 3.58
CA VAL A 27 17.10 5.44 3.91
C VAL A 27 16.77 6.17 5.20
N TYR A 28 15.78 7.07 5.12
CA TYR A 28 15.20 7.79 6.25
C TYR A 28 13.81 7.22 6.50
N SER A 29 13.53 6.77 7.72
CA SER A 29 12.22 6.21 8.08
C SER A 29 12.05 6.15 9.60
N PRO A 30 10.82 5.96 10.12
CA PRO A 30 10.60 5.73 11.54
C PRO A 30 11.40 4.56 12.13
N LEU A 31 11.71 3.52 11.34
CA LEU A 31 12.59 2.41 11.77
C LEU A 31 14.03 2.86 12.09
N ARG A 32 14.45 4.02 11.56
CA ARG A 32 15.79 4.58 11.75
C ARG A 32 15.80 5.71 12.79
N GLY A 33 14.75 5.83 13.59
CA GLY A 33 14.60 6.89 14.60
C GLY A 33 14.21 8.25 14.01
N VAL A 34 13.90 8.32 12.72
CA VAL A 34 13.38 9.56 12.09
C VAL A 34 11.89 9.68 12.43
N LYS A 35 11.56 10.53 13.40
CA LYS A 35 10.16 10.75 13.81
C LYS A 35 9.36 11.32 12.64
N PHE A 36 8.23 10.69 12.34
CA PHE A 36 7.25 11.20 11.39
C PHE A 36 5.87 10.70 11.81
N ASP A 37 4.92 11.63 11.91
CA ASP A 37 3.52 11.33 12.20
C ASP A 37 2.65 12.19 11.28
N TRP A 38 1.63 11.57 10.68
CA TRP A 38 0.70 12.25 9.80
C TRP A 38 -0.05 13.40 10.47
N LEU A 39 -0.36 13.27 11.76
CA LEU A 39 -1.20 14.20 12.50
C LEU A 39 -0.41 15.20 13.37
N ASP A 40 0.92 15.04 13.46
CA ASP A 40 1.80 15.96 14.18
C ASP A 40 2.61 16.80 13.17
N SER A 41 2.19 18.06 12.97
CA SER A 41 2.86 18.98 12.04
C SER A 41 4.31 19.29 12.43
N SER A 42 4.67 19.17 13.72
CA SER A 42 6.05 19.39 14.18
C SER A 42 7.04 18.34 13.65
N THR A 43 6.54 17.24 13.11
CA THR A 43 7.36 16.12 12.62
C THR A 43 7.66 16.18 11.13
N LYS A 44 7.05 17.10 10.36
CA LYS A 44 7.12 17.09 8.89
C LYS A 44 8.50 17.42 8.34
N ASP A 45 9.25 18.30 9.01
CA ASP A 45 10.62 18.65 8.63
C ASP A 45 11.67 17.64 9.13
N ALA A 46 11.34 16.80 10.11
CA ALA A 46 12.31 15.92 10.76
C ALA A 46 13.08 15.00 9.78
N PRO A 47 12.46 14.41 8.74
CA PRO A 47 13.20 13.66 7.72
C PRO A 47 14.21 14.49 6.96
N SER A 48 13.82 15.67 6.47
CA SER A 48 14.70 16.55 5.71
C SER A 48 15.84 17.09 6.57
N ASN A 49 15.58 17.41 7.84
CA ASN A 49 16.61 17.83 8.79
C ASN A 49 17.61 16.70 9.08
N ALA A 50 17.13 15.46 9.23
CA ALA A 50 17.99 14.29 9.43
C ALA A 50 18.88 14.03 8.20
N ALA A 51 18.35 14.21 6.99
CA ALA A 51 19.14 14.10 5.77
C ALA A 51 20.21 15.19 5.67
N ALA A 52 19.82 16.44 5.90
CA ALA A 52 20.74 17.57 5.87
C ALA A 52 21.88 17.43 6.91
N ALA A 53 21.59 16.92 8.10
CA ALA A 53 22.60 16.65 9.14
C ALA A 53 23.66 15.62 8.70
N ASN A 54 23.36 14.77 7.72
CA ASN A 54 24.29 13.82 7.11
C ASN A 54 24.85 14.30 5.76
N ASN A 55 24.70 15.58 5.42
CA ASN A 55 25.04 16.16 4.12
C ASN A 55 24.32 15.48 2.93
N GLU A 56 23.10 15.00 3.16
CA GLU A 56 22.27 14.35 2.15
C GLU A 56 21.00 15.17 1.87
N GLN A 57 20.40 14.91 0.71
CA GLN A 57 19.09 15.44 0.34
C GLN A 57 18.16 14.29 -0.03
N ILE A 58 16.94 14.33 0.51
CA ILE A 58 15.87 13.41 0.12
C ILE A 58 15.41 13.81 -1.27
N GLY A 59 15.54 12.90 -2.24
CA GLY A 59 15.08 13.14 -3.61
C GLY A 59 13.86 12.29 -4.00
N ALA A 60 13.55 11.24 -3.24
CA ALA A 60 12.40 10.38 -3.47
C ALA A 60 11.70 9.98 -2.16
N VAL A 61 10.38 9.82 -2.21
CA VAL A 61 9.53 9.45 -1.07
C VAL A 61 8.65 8.25 -1.43
N TYR A 62 8.65 7.22 -0.58
CA TYR A 62 7.60 6.21 -0.53
C TYR A 62 6.50 6.67 0.44
N LEU A 63 5.26 6.71 -0.06
CA LEU A 63 4.13 7.37 0.57
C LEU A 63 3.05 6.35 0.93
N VAL A 64 2.80 6.19 2.23
CA VAL A 64 1.64 5.46 2.77
C VAL A 64 0.84 6.45 3.62
N GLY A 65 -0.38 6.76 3.17
CA GLY A 65 -1.24 7.72 3.86
C GLY A 65 -1.85 7.17 5.15
N PRO A 66 -2.35 8.06 6.03
CA PRO A 66 -3.06 7.65 7.23
C PRO A 66 -4.47 7.11 6.88
N PRO A 67 -5.07 6.26 7.73
CA PRO A 67 -6.38 5.66 7.46
C PRO A 67 -7.53 6.64 7.76
N ILE A 68 -7.58 7.78 7.06
CA ILE A 68 -8.63 8.80 7.20
C ILE A 68 -9.30 9.06 5.84
N VAL A 69 -10.55 9.53 5.88
CA VAL A 69 -11.33 9.83 4.67
C VAL A 69 -10.75 11.02 3.91
N ASP A 70 -10.44 12.10 4.62
CA ASP A 70 -9.84 13.29 4.03
C ASP A 70 -8.31 13.18 4.01
N MET A 71 -7.81 12.23 3.22
CA MET A 71 -6.37 11.98 3.10
C MET A 71 -5.64 13.12 2.39
N ALA A 72 -6.31 13.82 1.46
CA ALA A 72 -5.70 14.90 0.70
C ALA A 72 -5.29 16.09 1.58
N SER A 73 -6.07 16.43 2.61
CA SER A 73 -5.75 17.56 3.50
C SER A 73 -4.46 17.38 4.31
N VAL A 74 -3.97 16.14 4.44
CA VAL A 74 -2.71 15.84 5.14
C VAL A 74 -1.58 15.45 4.18
N LEU A 75 -1.87 14.80 3.06
CA LEU A 75 -0.85 14.37 2.09
C LEU A 75 -0.40 15.53 1.20
N ASN A 76 -1.32 16.34 0.69
CA ASN A 76 -0.97 17.39 -0.27
C ASN A 76 -0.02 18.44 0.33
N PRO A 77 -0.27 18.99 1.55
CA PRO A 77 0.68 19.93 2.15
C PRO A 77 2.05 19.32 2.43
N PHE A 78 2.11 18.02 2.73
CA PHE A 78 3.38 17.33 2.91
C PHE A 78 4.11 17.12 1.58
N ILE A 79 3.40 16.81 0.49
CA ILE A 79 3.97 16.71 -0.85
C ILE A 79 4.56 18.06 -1.27
N ASP A 80 3.84 19.17 -1.07
CA ASP A 80 4.35 20.52 -1.32
C ASP A 80 5.64 20.78 -0.54
N LEU A 81 5.63 20.55 0.77
CA LEU A 81 6.82 20.69 1.62
C LEU A 81 7.99 19.83 1.13
N ALA A 82 7.74 18.57 0.76
CA ALA A 82 8.77 17.68 0.25
C ALA A 82 9.38 18.21 -1.06
N ILE A 83 8.56 18.75 -1.96
CA ILE A 83 9.01 19.37 -3.22
C ILE A 83 9.86 20.61 -2.94
N GLU A 84 9.44 21.48 -2.01
CA GLU A 84 10.22 22.64 -1.58
C GLU A 84 11.60 22.25 -1.04
N LYS A 85 11.70 21.09 -0.37
CA LYS A 85 12.97 20.53 0.12
C LYS A 85 13.77 19.78 -0.96
N GLY A 86 13.27 19.73 -2.19
CA GLY A 86 13.95 19.18 -3.36
C GLY A 86 13.59 17.74 -3.72
N VAL A 87 12.53 17.17 -3.13
CA VAL A 87 12.00 15.88 -3.58
C VAL A 87 11.42 16.01 -4.98
N LYS A 88 11.80 15.08 -5.86
CA LYS A 88 11.35 15.06 -7.26
C LYS A 88 10.54 13.83 -7.61
N ARG A 89 10.50 12.84 -6.72
CA ARG A 89 9.87 11.54 -6.97
C ARG A 89 9.01 11.04 -5.82
N PHE A 90 7.81 10.54 -6.15
CA PHE A 90 6.88 9.95 -5.19
C PHE A 90 6.40 8.57 -5.63
N VAL A 91 6.42 7.59 -4.73
CA VAL A 91 5.80 6.28 -4.95
C VAL A 91 4.75 6.06 -3.88
N MET A 92 3.47 6.09 -4.26
CA MET A 92 2.35 5.98 -3.34
C MET A 92 1.75 4.57 -3.35
N LEU A 93 1.55 4.00 -2.18
CA LEU A 93 0.72 2.81 -2.02
C LEU A 93 -0.76 3.23 -1.98
N SER A 94 -1.50 2.83 -3.00
CA SER A 94 -2.94 3.00 -3.13
C SER A 94 -3.65 1.65 -2.99
N ALA A 95 -4.85 1.50 -3.55
CA ALA A 95 -5.58 0.23 -3.60
C ALA A 95 -6.33 0.07 -4.94
N PHE A 96 -6.63 -1.17 -5.34
CA PHE A 96 -7.23 -1.43 -6.66
C PHE A 96 -8.57 -0.73 -6.89
N GLN A 97 -9.41 -0.60 -5.86
CA GLN A 97 -10.72 0.02 -5.95
C GLN A 97 -10.66 1.55 -6.08
N VAL A 98 -9.49 2.15 -5.86
CA VAL A 98 -9.32 3.60 -5.90
C VAL A 98 -9.27 4.06 -7.34
N THR A 99 -10.31 4.79 -7.76
CA THR A 99 -10.31 5.50 -9.04
C THR A 99 -9.74 6.90 -8.84
N LYS A 100 -8.98 7.39 -9.83
CA LYS A 100 -8.43 8.76 -9.81
C LYS A 100 -9.55 9.79 -9.63
N GLY A 101 -9.29 10.83 -8.84
CA GLY A 101 -10.25 11.87 -8.46
C GLY A 101 -11.26 11.45 -7.38
N GLN A 102 -11.27 10.18 -6.95
CA GLN A 102 -12.18 9.72 -5.89
C GLN A 102 -11.48 9.64 -4.52
N PRO A 103 -12.10 10.12 -3.43
CA PRO A 103 -11.56 9.95 -2.08
C PRO A 103 -11.42 8.48 -1.68
N PRO A 104 -10.51 8.13 -0.75
CA PRO A 104 -9.55 9.03 -0.09
C PRO A 104 -8.26 9.24 -0.91
N MET A 105 -7.80 8.23 -1.66
CA MET A 105 -6.47 8.24 -2.30
C MET A 105 -6.47 8.77 -3.74
N GLY A 106 -7.60 8.67 -4.45
CA GLY A 106 -7.69 9.07 -5.85
C GLY A 106 -7.59 10.58 -6.06
N VAL A 107 -8.02 11.37 -5.07
CA VAL A 107 -7.83 12.84 -5.05
C VAL A 107 -6.35 13.22 -4.89
N VAL A 108 -5.57 12.46 -4.11
CA VAL A 108 -4.11 12.66 -3.99
C VAL A 108 -3.41 12.29 -5.30
N GLN A 109 -3.85 11.21 -5.94
CA GLN A 109 -3.35 10.81 -7.26
C GLN A 109 -3.65 11.87 -8.34
N GLU A 110 -4.85 12.46 -8.34
CA GLU A 110 -5.20 13.58 -9.23
C GLU A 110 -4.35 14.82 -8.95
N TYR A 111 -4.09 15.11 -7.68
CA TYR A 111 -3.22 16.21 -7.29
C TYR A 111 -1.77 16.01 -7.78
N LEU A 112 -1.19 14.81 -7.63
CA LEU A 112 0.13 14.47 -8.17
C LEU A 112 0.23 14.66 -9.70
N ASP A 113 -0.87 14.45 -10.45
CA ASP A 113 -0.92 14.72 -11.90
C ASP A 113 -0.75 16.21 -12.24
N THR A 114 -1.08 17.11 -11.32
CA THR A 114 -0.92 18.57 -11.51
C THR A 114 0.50 19.06 -11.24
N LEU A 115 1.33 18.23 -10.59
CA LEU A 115 2.67 18.59 -10.14
C LEU A 115 3.73 18.19 -11.16
N LYS A 116 4.82 18.96 -11.24
CA LYS A 116 5.97 18.67 -12.11
C LYS A 116 6.97 17.71 -11.43
N VAL A 117 6.46 16.58 -10.95
CA VAL A 117 7.25 15.53 -10.27
C VAL A 117 7.09 14.20 -10.98
N ASP A 118 8.06 13.31 -10.79
CA ASP A 118 7.92 11.92 -11.20
C ASP A 118 7.11 11.17 -10.15
N TYR A 119 6.14 10.35 -10.55
CA TYR A 119 5.39 9.58 -9.56
C TYR A 119 4.84 8.25 -10.09
N CYS A 120 4.67 7.30 -9.17
CA CYS A 120 3.98 6.05 -9.39
C CYS A 120 2.98 5.81 -8.25
N THR A 121 1.76 5.38 -8.59
CA THR A 121 0.80 4.81 -7.65
C THR A 121 0.69 3.32 -7.90
N LEU A 122 0.94 2.55 -6.84
CA LEU A 122 0.73 1.10 -6.84
C LEU A 122 -0.67 0.82 -6.31
N ARG A 123 -1.49 0.15 -7.09
CA ARG A 123 -2.88 -0.21 -6.77
C ARG A 123 -3.00 -1.73 -6.62
N PRO A 124 -2.52 -2.30 -5.51
CA PRO A 124 -2.63 -3.72 -5.24
C PRO A 124 -4.09 -4.16 -5.10
N SER A 125 -4.36 -5.33 -5.66
CA SER A 125 -5.53 -6.13 -5.40
C SER A 125 -5.43 -6.78 -4.00
N TRP A 126 -6.53 -7.36 -3.49
CA TRP A 126 -6.59 -7.83 -2.10
C TRP A 126 -5.36 -8.65 -1.67
N PHE A 127 -4.78 -8.23 -0.54
CA PHE A 127 -3.59 -8.80 0.09
C PHE A 127 -2.28 -8.69 -0.70
N ARG A 128 -2.28 -8.22 -1.96
CA ARG A 128 -1.10 -8.19 -2.83
C ARG A 128 -0.08 -7.13 -2.43
N GLU A 129 -0.46 -6.17 -1.59
CA GLU A 129 0.48 -5.30 -0.90
C GLU A 129 1.50 -6.07 -0.04
N ASN A 130 1.17 -7.29 0.41
CA ASN A 130 2.08 -8.09 1.23
C ASN A 130 3.15 -8.84 0.43
N PHE A 131 3.19 -8.68 -0.90
CA PHE A 131 3.94 -9.58 -1.80
C PHE A 131 4.89 -8.91 -2.76
N PHE A 132 4.41 -7.91 -3.50
CA PHE A 132 5.14 -7.39 -4.67
C PHE A 132 5.33 -5.88 -4.63
N THR A 133 4.52 -5.19 -3.82
CA THR A 133 4.55 -3.72 -3.81
C THR A 133 5.88 -3.18 -3.31
N PHE A 134 6.63 -3.89 -2.45
CA PHE A 134 7.96 -3.46 -2.04
C PHE A 134 9.00 -3.58 -3.17
N ASP A 135 8.99 -4.65 -3.98
CA ASP A 135 9.90 -4.78 -5.13
C ASP A 135 9.56 -3.77 -6.23
N LEU A 136 8.25 -3.59 -6.51
CA LEU A 136 7.78 -2.58 -7.45
C LEU A 136 8.09 -1.17 -6.96
N SER A 137 7.95 -0.91 -5.66
CA SER A 137 8.32 0.39 -5.08
C SER A 137 9.81 0.62 -5.13
N PHE A 138 10.62 -0.40 -4.85
CA PHE A 138 12.07 -0.33 -5.01
C PHE A 138 12.41 0.11 -6.44
N ASN A 139 11.91 -0.60 -7.45
CA ASN A 139 12.17 -0.28 -8.86
C ASN A 139 11.67 1.12 -9.23
N ALA A 140 10.47 1.50 -8.79
CA ALA A 140 9.92 2.83 -9.07
C ALA A 140 10.74 3.95 -8.40
N LEU A 141 11.31 3.72 -7.21
CA LEU A 141 12.14 4.70 -6.51
C LEU A 141 13.54 4.84 -7.13
N THR A 142 14.12 3.74 -7.62
CA THR A 142 15.54 3.67 -8.01
C THR A 142 15.80 3.71 -9.51
N SER A 143 14.79 3.41 -10.35
CA SER A 143 14.91 3.48 -11.81
C SER A 143 15.21 4.89 -12.32
N GLU A 144 15.82 4.99 -13.49
CA GLU A 144 16.05 6.30 -14.14
C GLU A 144 14.73 7.01 -14.45
N LYS A 145 13.72 6.24 -14.87
CA LYS A 145 12.40 6.75 -15.26
C LYS A 145 11.29 5.82 -14.79
N ILE A 146 10.22 6.40 -14.25
CA ILE A 146 8.97 5.66 -14.00
C ILE A 146 8.22 5.50 -15.33
N GLU A 147 8.03 4.25 -15.76
CA GLU A 147 7.32 3.95 -17.00
C GLU A 147 5.80 4.01 -16.83
N THR A 148 5.29 3.58 -15.67
CA THR A 148 3.86 3.49 -15.40
C THR A 148 3.50 4.27 -14.14
N ARG A 149 2.69 5.32 -14.31
CA ARG A 149 2.25 6.18 -13.20
C ARG A 149 1.17 5.54 -12.33
N ASN A 150 0.36 4.63 -12.87
CA ASN A 150 -0.79 4.05 -12.18
C ASN A 150 -0.85 2.55 -12.45
N LEU A 151 -0.20 1.76 -11.61
CA LEU A 151 0.00 0.34 -11.84
C LEU A 151 -0.95 -0.48 -10.97
N LEU A 152 -1.87 -1.20 -11.61
CA LEU A 152 -2.63 -2.26 -10.95
C LEU A 152 -1.70 -3.44 -10.66
N VAL A 153 -1.72 -3.95 -9.43
CA VAL A 153 -0.85 -5.06 -9.00
C VAL A 153 -1.72 -6.23 -8.58
N VAL A 154 -1.74 -7.30 -9.38
CA VAL A 154 -2.52 -8.51 -9.12
C VAL A 154 -1.60 -9.71 -8.87
N GLY A 155 -2.19 -10.79 -8.33
CA GLY A 155 -1.52 -12.08 -8.25
C GLY A 155 -1.56 -12.89 -9.55
N PRO A 156 -0.90 -14.05 -9.59
CA PRO A 156 -0.95 -14.95 -10.75
C PRO A 156 -2.26 -15.73 -10.86
N GLU A 157 -3.13 -15.63 -9.86
CA GLU A 157 -4.34 -16.42 -9.72
C GLU A 157 -5.50 -15.55 -9.23
N LEU A 158 -6.68 -15.84 -9.76
CA LEU A 158 -7.96 -15.32 -9.31
C LEU A 158 -8.68 -16.45 -8.58
N LEU A 159 -8.83 -16.31 -7.25
CA LEU A 159 -9.30 -17.37 -6.37
C LEU A 159 -10.64 -17.01 -5.74
N THR A 160 -11.56 -17.97 -5.67
CA THR A 160 -12.77 -17.83 -4.86
C THR A 160 -12.47 -18.04 -3.38
N CYS A 161 -13.37 -17.57 -2.50
CA CYS A 161 -13.22 -17.78 -1.06
C CYS A 161 -13.19 -19.28 -0.67
N GLU A 162 -13.91 -20.13 -1.41
CA GLU A 162 -13.87 -21.58 -1.24
C GLU A 162 -12.49 -22.16 -1.62
N GLN A 163 -11.90 -21.68 -2.71
CA GLN A 163 -10.55 -22.08 -3.11
C GLN A 163 -9.50 -21.63 -2.09
N ILE A 164 -9.64 -20.41 -1.55
CA ILE A 164 -8.79 -19.91 -0.45
C ILE A 164 -8.91 -20.85 0.76
N ALA A 165 -10.13 -21.18 1.19
CA ALA A 165 -10.35 -22.09 2.31
C ALA A 165 -9.76 -23.50 2.07
N ALA A 166 -9.84 -24.00 0.84
CA ALA A 166 -9.21 -25.27 0.45
C ALA A 166 -7.67 -25.22 0.53
N ILE A 167 -7.05 -24.09 0.12
CA ILE A 167 -5.60 -23.89 0.27
C ILE A 167 -5.21 -23.90 1.76
N PHE A 168 -5.92 -23.15 2.60
CA PHE A 168 -5.68 -23.16 4.05
C PHE A 168 -5.84 -24.57 4.64
N THR A 169 -6.88 -25.30 4.24
CA THR A 169 -7.10 -26.69 4.66
C THR A 169 -5.94 -27.58 4.31
N THR A 170 -5.45 -27.48 3.07
CA THR A 170 -4.32 -28.26 2.56
C THR A 170 -3.03 -27.95 3.30
N VAL A 171 -2.72 -26.68 3.55
CA VAL A 171 -1.43 -26.27 4.15
C VAL A 171 -1.41 -26.47 5.67
N LEU A 172 -2.53 -26.21 6.35
CA LEU A 172 -2.61 -26.23 7.82
C LEU A 172 -3.12 -27.57 8.38
N GLY A 173 -3.68 -28.46 7.56
CA GLY A 173 -4.17 -29.77 8.01
C GLY A 173 -5.39 -29.69 8.93
N ARG A 174 -6.13 -28.58 8.92
CA ARG A 174 -7.38 -28.36 9.65
C ARG A 174 -8.48 -28.02 8.64
N ASN A 175 -9.73 -28.40 8.91
CA ASN A 175 -10.82 -28.11 7.98
C ASN A 175 -11.24 -26.63 8.06
N PHE A 176 -10.98 -25.87 6.99
CA PHE A 176 -11.47 -24.49 6.84
C PHE A 176 -12.61 -24.47 5.83
N LEU A 177 -13.75 -23.93 6.25
CA LEU A 177 -14.94 -23.78 5.40
C LEU A 177 -15.25 -22.30 5.23
N PHE A 178 -15.43 -21.88 3.99
CA PHE A 178 -16.00 -20.57 3.72
C PHE A 178 -17.53 -20.64 3.92
N LYS A 179 -18.06 -19.73 4.75
CA LYS A 179 -19.50 -19.54 4.90
C LYS A 179 -19.84 -18.14 4.43
N ARG A 180 -20.69 -18.05 3.41
CA ARG A 180 -21.23 -16.78 2.96
C ARG A 180 -22.11 -16.18 4.05
N VAL A 181 -21.81 -14.94 4.44
CA VAL A 181 -22.63 -14.14 5.36
C VAL A 181 -23.41 -13.12 4.54
N SER A 182 -24.66 -12.85 4.92
CA SER A 182 -25.43 -11.77 4.27
C SER A 182 -24.76 -10.42 4.55
N GLN A 183 -24.99 -9.42 3.70
CA GLN A 183 -24.47 -8.06 3.92
C GLN A 183 -24.94 -7.49 5.27
N GLU A 184 -26.19 -7.77 5.64
CA GLU A 184 -26.77 -7.38 6.94
C GLU A 184 -26.07 -8.09 8.11
N GLY A 185 -25.85 -9.41 8.01
CA GLY A 185 -25.14 -10.16 9.04
C GLY A 185 -23.68 -9.72 9.20
N MET A 186 -23.01 -9.38 8.10
CA MET A 186 -21.66 -8.82 8.12
C MET A 186 -21.64 -7.43 8.77
N SER A 187 -22.59 -6.56 8.39
CA SER A 187 -22.72 -5.21 8.98
C SER A 187 -22.99 -5.29 10.48
N GLN A 188 -23.83 -6.22 10.93
CA GLN A 188 -24.11 -6.44 12.33
C GLN A 188 -22.86 -6.90 13.10
N HIS A 189 -22.11 -7.84 12.55
CA HIS A 189 -20.86 -8.31 13.14
C HIS A 189 -19.80 -7.19 13.23
N LEU A 190 -19.62 -6.43 12.14
CA LEU A 190 -18.65 -5.32 12.09
C LEU A 190 -19.00 -4.19 13.05
N ARG A 191 -20.29 -3.88 13.26
CA ARG A 191 -20.73 -2.86 14.25
C ARG A 191 -20.35 -3.23 15.68
N HIS A 192 -20.22 -4.52 15.99
CA HIS A 192 -19.79 -4.95 17.32
C HIS A 192 -18.26 -4.84 17.52
N GLU A 193 -17.48 -4.88 16.44
CA GLU A 193 -16.02 -4.84 16.51
C GLU A 193 -15.41 -3.48 16.14
N PHE A 194 -16.11 -2.66 15.37
CA PHE A 194 -15.60 -1.41 14.80
C PHE A 194 -16.56 -0.22 14.96
N HIS A 195 -16.00 0.98 14.94
CA HIS A 195 -16.77 2.23 14.90
C HIS A 195 -17.69 2.26 13.65
N PRO A 196 -18.91 2.83 13.70
CA PRO A 196 -19.87 2.82 12.59
C PRO A 196 -19.28 3.22 11.22
N GLY A 197 -18.55 4.35 11.17
CA GLY A 197 -17.87 4.83 9.96
C GLY A 197 -16.90 3.83 9.30
N VAL A 198 -16.32 2.93 10.09
CA VAL A 198 -15.43 1.86 9.60
C VAL A 198 -16.25 0.69 9.05
N THR A 199 -17.43 0.43 9.62
CA THR A 199 -18.35 -0.63 9.16
C THR A 199 -18.90 -0.33 7.76
N GLU A 200 -19.31 0.91 7.49
CA GLU A 200 -19.79 1.29 6.16
C GLU A 200 -18.69 1.12 5.09
N MET A 201 -17.45 1.52 5.42
CA MET A 201 -16.30 1.35 4.52
C MET A 201 -16.03 -0.13 4.21
N PHE A 202 -15.95 -1.00 5.22
CA PHE A 202 -15.74 -2.44 5.00
C PHE A 202 -16.88 -3.09 4.21
N SER A 203 -18.12 -2.66 4.45
CA SER A 203 -19.28 -3.15 3.71
C SER A 203 -19.21 -2.77 2.23
N ALA A 204 -18.80 -1.54 1.90
CA ALA A 204 -18.58 -1.09 0.54
C ALA A 204 -17.44 -1.86 -0.16
N LEU A 205 -16.33 -2.10 0.54
CA LEU A 205 -15.22 -2.91 0.04
C LEU A 205 -15.65 -4.34 -0.27
N ASN A 206 -16.41 -4.97 0.64
CA ASN A 206 -16.94 -6.31 0.43
C ASN A 206 -17.89 -6.36 -0.78
N LEU A 207 -18.73 -5.34 -0.96
CA LEU A 207 -19.64 -5.26 -2.10
C LEU A 207 -18.85 -5.29 -3.42
N ILE A 208 -17.81 -4.46 -3.56
CA ILE A 208 -16.96 -4.39 -4.77
C ILE A 208 -16.38 -5.76 -5.13
N VAL A 209 -15.94 -6.54 -4.14
CA VAL A 209 -15.44 -7.91 -4.37
C VAL A 209 -16.57 -8.82 -4.82
N THR A 210 -17.70 -8.82 -4.09
CA THR A 210 -18.80 -9.73 -4.38
C THR A 210 -19.52 -9.46 -5.70
N THR A 211 -19.35 -8.27 -6.29
CA THR A 211 -19.94 -7.88 -7.58
C THR A 211 -18.99 -8.03 -8.76
N GLY A 212 -17.81 -8.65 -8.56
CA GLY A 212 -16.89 -8.97 -9.65
C GLY A 212 -15.76 -7.96 -9.87
N GLY A 213 -15.50 -7.07 -8.91
CA GLY A 213 -14.52 -5.99 -9.07
C GLY A 213 -13.08 -6.49 -9.23
N GLU A 214 -12.71 -7.57 -8.54
CA GLU A 214 -11.39 -8.22 -8.67
C GLU A 214 -11.25 -8.91 -10.05
N GLU A 215 -12.30 -9.59 -10.50
CA GLU A 215 -12.36 -10.24 -11.81
C GLU A 215 -12.26 -9.22 -12.95
N ALA A 216 -12.85 -8.03 -12.76
CA ALA A 216 -12.78 -6.95 -13.73
C ALA A 216 -11.34 -6.43 -13.88
N ILE A 217 -10.64 -6.13 -12.77
CA ILE A 217 -9.25 -5.66 -12.84
C ILE A 217 -8.29 -6.73 -13.32
N TYR A 218 -8.56 -8.00 -13.01
CA TYR A 218 -7.70 -9.13 -13.40
C TYR A 218 -7.66 -9.32 -14.92
N LYS A 219 -8.70 -8.87 -15.63
CA LYS A 219 -8.80 -8.95 -17.09
C LYS A 219 -8.19 -7.75 -17.83
N LEU A 220 -7.80 -6.69 -17.12
CA LEU A 220 -7.21 -5.50 -17.74
C LEU A 220 -5.80 -5.79 -18.25
N GLU A 221 -5.46 -5.34 -19.46
CA GLU A 221 -4.12 -5.56 -20.04
C GLU A 221 -3.02 -4.81 -19.28
N ASN A 222 -3.29 -3.57 -18.85
CA ASN A 222 -2.33 -2.73 -18.15
C ASN A 222 -2.30 -3.03 -16.64
N ARG A 223 -1.69 -4.16 -16.29
CA ARG A 223 -1.49 -4.61 -14.91
C ARG A 223 -0.16 -5.33 -14.76
N TYR A 224 0.42 -5.26 -13.56
CA TYR A 224 1.49 -6.15 -13.14
C TYR A 224 0.89 -7.42 -12.54
N VAL A 225 1.36 -8.58 -13.03
CA VAL A 225 1.00 -9.90 -12.51
C VAL A 225 2.20 -10.43 -11.74
N GLY A 226 2.08 -10.48 -10.41
CA GLY A 226 3.11 -11.07 -9.57
C GLY A 226 3.17 -12.59 -9.71
N THR A 227 4.31 -13.19 -9.34
CA THR A 227 4.60 -14.61 -9.57
C THR A 227 4.32 -15.50 -8.35
N CYS A 228 4.24 -14.94 -7.15
CA CYS A 228 3.96 -15.67 -5.91
C CYS A 228 2.45 -16.01 -5.77
N THR A 229 2.15 -17.31 -5.73
CA THR A 229 0.80 -17.83 -5.50
C THR A 229 0.38 -17.65 -4.03
N LEU A 230 -0.93 -17.73 -3.75
CA LEU A 230 -1.39 -17.74 -2.35
C LEU A 230 -0.92 -19.00 -1.62
N LEU A 231 -0.83 -20.13 -2.33
CA LEU A 231 -0.34 -21.40 -1.78
C LEU A 231 1.12 -21.27 -1.31
N ASP A 232 2.00 -20.71 -2.14
CA ASP A 232 3.41 -20.51 -1.81
C ASP A 232 3.56 -19.60 -0.59
N PHE A 233 2.74 -18.56 -0.51
CA PHE A 233 2.72 -17.67 0.65
C PHE A 233 2.39 -18.38 1.95
N ILE A 234 1.27 -19.12 1.98
CA ILE A 234 0.78 -19.75 3.19
C ILE A 234 1.76 -20.84 3.62
N ARG A 235 2.40 -21.53 2.68
CA ARG A 235 3.48 -22.48 2.98
C ARG A 235 4.68 -21.79 3.61
N ALA A 236 5.16 -20.69 3.04
CA ALA A 236 6.31 -19.96 3.55
C ALA A 236 6.05 -19.28 4.91
N ASN A 237 4.78 -18.97 5.22
CA ASN A 237 4.40 -18.24 6.43
C ASN A 237 3.52 -19.08 7.37
N LYS A 238 3.62 -20.41 7.28
CA LYS A 238 2.71 -21.35 7.96
C LYS A 238 2.59 -21.07 9.45
N GLU A 239 3.70 -20.76 10.12
CA GLU A 239 3.77 -20.50 11.56
C GLU A 239 2.88 -19.35 12.03
N ALA A 240 2.63 -18.36 11.18
CA ALA A 240 1.74 -17.24 11.52
C ALA A 240 0.27 -17.66 11.73
N TRP A 241 -0.10 -18.87 11.27
CA TRP A 241 -1.48 -19.36 11.22
C TRP A 241 -1.74 -20.57 12.11
N ILE A 242 -0.75 -21.06 12.86
CA ILE A 242 -0.86 -22.26 13.70
C ILE A 242 -1.45 -21.96 15.09
N ARG A 243 -1.76 -20.69 15.38
CA ARG A 243 -2.46 -20.33 16.63
C ARG A 243 -3.83 -21.02 16.74
#